data_AF-A0A2G1XQX9-F1
#
_entry.id   AF-A0A2G1XQX9-F1
#
_cell.length_a   1.000
_cell.length_b   1.000
_cell.length_c   1.000
_cell.angle_alpha   90.00
_cell.angle_beta   90.00
_cell.angle_gamma   90.00
#
_symmetry.space_group_name_H-M   'P 1'
#
loop_
_entity.id
_entity.type
_entity.pdbx_description
1 polymer ?
#
loop_
_entity_poly.entity_id
_entity_poly.type
_entity_poly.pdbx_seq_one_letter_code
_entity_poly.pdbx_strand_id
1 'polypeptide(L)'
;EDEQQVFSVRTFYDRPHGIDEKSKLLEVIDDWNRRTLWPKVYTHTHDDGTVRLIGEAQMLIGVGVSLEHFVSSTVSWVRASIEFDKWLVEQLGLEADIESGDDKPDDEA
;
A
#
# COMPACT_ATOMS: atom_id res chain seq x y z
N GLU A 1 -21.14 -6.34 20.24
CA GLU A 1 -20.78 -5.52 19.06
C GLU A 1 -19.59 -4.61 19.37
N ASP A 2 -19.57 -3.94 20.53
CA ASP A 2 -18.47 -3.03 20.92
C ASP A 2 -17.08 -3.69 20.98
N GLU A 3 -16.99 -4.95 21.45
CA GLU A 3 -15.71 -5.68 21.51
C GLU A 3 -15.11 -6.02 20.13
N GLN A 4 -15.90 -5.91 19.06
CA GLN A 4 -15.50 -6.23 17.68
C GLN A 4 -15.10 -4.98 16.87
N GLN A 5 -14.94 -3.82 17.52
CA GLN A 5 -14.51 -2.61 16.83
C GLN A 5 -13.10 -2.76 16.25
N VAL A 6 -12.95 -2.39 14.98
CA VAL A 6 -11.69 -2.46 14.23
C VAL A 6 -11.29 -1.07 13.77
N PHE A 7 -10.04 -0.71 14.03
CA PHE A 7 -9.36 0.37 13.35
C PHE A 7 -8.75 -0.18 12.06
N SER A 8 -9.18 0.34 10.91
CA SER A 8 -8.69 -0.08 9.59
C SER A 8 -8.02 1.09 8.91
N VAL A 9 -6.85 0.84 8.33
CA VAL A 9 -6.12 1.82 7.54
C VAL A 9 -5.84 1.24 6.17
N ARG A 10 -6.04 2.07 5.14
CA ARG A 10 -5.83 1.72 3.74
C ARG A 10 -4.90 2.72 3.08
N THR A 11 -3.88 2.21 2.42
CA THR A 11 -3.03 2.97 1.49
C THR A 11 -3.52 2.70 0.09
N PHE A 12 -3.86 3.76 -0.64
CA PHE A 12 -4.17 3.71 -2.06
C PHE A 12 -2.90 4.06 -2.81
N TYR A 13 -2.34 3.12 -3.57
CA TYR A 13 -1.15 3.38 -4.38
C TYR A 13 -1.60 4.03 -5.69
N ASP A 14 -1.06 5.19 -6.02
CA ASP A 14 -1.59 6.05 -7.09
C ASP A 14 -1.27 5.55 -8.50
N ARG A 15 -0.23 4.73 -8.65
CA ARG A 15 0.23 4.18 -9.92
C ARG A 15 -0.86 3.31 -10.57
N PRO A 16 -1.41 3.71 -11.73
CA PRO A 16 -2.35 2.88 -12.46
C PRO A 16 -1.60 1.78 -13.22
N HIS A 17 -2.18 0.59 -13.26
CA HIS A 17 -1.70 -0.53 -14.07
C HIS A 17 -2.76 -0.99 -15.07
N GLY A 18 -2.32 -1.56 -16.18
CA GLY A 18 -3.21 -2.15 -17.17
C GLY A 18 -3.83 -3.46 -16.67
N ILE A 19 -5.03 -3.79 -17.15
CA ILE A 19 -5.67 -5.07 -16.80
C ILE A 19 -4.85 -6.30 -17.24
N ASP A 20 -4.09 -6.17 -18.33
CA ASP A 20 -3.21 -7.23 -18.84
C ASP A 20 -2.02 -7.51 -17.91
N GLU A 21 -1.66 -6.55 -17.04
CA GLU A 21 -0.59 -6.69 -16.06
C GLU A 21 -1.06 -7.38 -14.76
N LYS A 22 -2.37 -7.57 -14.59
CA LYS A 22 -2.96 -8.03 -13.32
C LYS A 22 -2.40 -9.35 -12.84
N SER A 23 -2.16 -10.32 -13.73
CA SER A 23 -1.57 -11.61 -13.35
C SER A 23 -0.17 -11.45 -12.75
N LYS A 24 0.67 -10.59 -13.37
CA LYS A 24 2.02 -10.28 -12.86
C LYS A 24 1.93 -9.56 -11.51
N LEU A 25 1.01 -8.60 -11.36
CA LEU A 25 0.79 -7.90 -10.09
C LEU A 25 0.39 -8.86 -8.97
N LEU A 26 -0.51 -9.81 -9.25
CA LEU A 26 -0.94 -10.82 -8.28
C LEU A 26 0.24 -11.69 -7.81
N GLU A 27 1.10 -12.14 -8.72
CA GLU A 27 2.31 -12.90 -8.35
C GLU A 27 3.26 -12.10 -7.45
N VAL A 28 3.46 -10.81 -7.77
CA VAL A 28 4.32 -9.92 -6.97
C VAL A 28 3.73 -9.68 -5.58
N ILE A 29 2.45 -9.32 -5.47
CA ILE A 29 1.85 -9.05 -4.15
C ILE A 29 1.69 -10.33 -3.31
N ASP A 30 1.51 -11.49 -3.93
CA ASP A 30 1.48 -12.76 -3.21
C ASP A 30 2.82 -13.05 -2.54
N ASP A 31 3.94 -12.74 -3.20
CA ASP A 31 5.27 -12.89 -2.60
C ASP A 31 5.48 -11.92 -1.43
N TRP A 32 5.06 -10.67 -1.56
CA TRP A 32 5.06 -9.71 -0.45
C TRP A 32 4.23 -10.22 0.72
N ASN A 33 2.95 -10.54 0.46
CA ASN A 33 1.99 -10.96 1.48
C ASN A 33 2.42 -12.23 2.23
N ARG A 34 3.23 -13.09 1.60
CA ARG A 34 3.81 -14.28 2.21
C ARG A 34 5.01 -13.98 3.11
N ARG A 35 5.83 -12.98 2.76
CA ARG A 35 7.07 -12.64 3.47
C ARG A 35 6.86 -11.64 4.59
N THR A 36 5.85 -10.79 4.47
CA THR A 36 5.58 -9.69 5.41
C THR A 36 4.27 -9.89 6.14
N LEU A 37 4.21 -9.43 7.39
CA LEU A 37 2.97 -9.47 8.17
C LEU A 37 1.98 -8.41 7.69
N TRP A 38 2.47 -7.24 7.27
CA TRP A 38 1.67 -6.10 6.83
C TRP A 38 2.51 -5.14 5.95
N PRO A 39 1.84 -4.31 5.12
CA PRO A 39 0.41 -4.37 4.84
C PRO A 39 0.02 -5.63 4.06
N LYS A 40 -1.23 -6.07 4.19
CA LYS A 40 -1.79 -7.03 3.24
C LYS A 40 -2.26 -6.26 2.03
N VAL A 41 -1.81 -6.66 0.85
CA VAL A 41 -2.05 -5.92 -0.38
C VAL A 41 -2.97 -6.71 -1.29
N TYR A 42 -3.94 -6.01 -1.89
CA TYR A 42 -4.85 -6.56 -2.88
C TYR A 42 -5.00 -5.61 -4.07
N THR A 43 -5.50 -6.15 -5.20
CA THR A 43 -5.80 -5.34 -6.39
C THR A 43 -7.26 -4.94 -6.43
N HIS A 44 -7.55 -3.72 -6.87
CA HIS A 44 -8.87 -3.27 -7.27
C HIS A 44 -8.87 -2.93 -8.75
N THR A 45 -9.79 -3.51 -9.52
CA THR A 45 -9.99 -3.21 -10.94
C THR A 45 -11.16 -2.25 -11.07
N HIS A 46 -10.91 -1.08 -11.62
CA HIS A 46 -11.91 -0.07 -11.90
C HIS A 46 -12.67 -0.38 -13.19
N ASP A 47 -13.83 0.26 -13.37
CA ASP A 47 -14.70 0.06 -14.53
C ASP A 47 -14.05 0.49 -15.86
N ASP A 48 -13.05 1.38 -15.81
CA ASP A 48 -12.26 1.83 -16.96
C ASP A 48 -11.13 0.85 -17.34
N GLY A 49 -11.01 -0.27 -16.62
CA GLY A 49 -9.98 -1.30 -16.85
C GLY A 49 -8.65 -1.01 -16.14
N THR A 50 -8.51 0.10 -15.42
CA THR A 50 -7.32 0.36 -14.61
C THR A 50 -7.29 -0.54 -13.38
N VAL A 51 -6.10 -1.03 -13.03
CA VAL A 51 -5.85 -1.82 -11.84
C VAL A 51 -5.01 -1.01 -10.88
N ARG A 52 -5.48 -0.88 -9.64
CA ARG A 52 -4.75 -0.23 -8.55
C ARG A 52 -4.49 -1.22 -7.42
N LEU A 53 -3.43 -0.94 -6.67
CA LEU A 53 -3.07 -1.70 -5.48
C LEU A 53 -3.58 -0.96 -4.24
N ILE A 54 -4.05 -1.73 -3.26
CA ILE A 54 -4.50 -1.20 -1.97
C ILE A 54 -3.84 -2.03 -0.88
N GLY A 55 -3.09 -1.35 0.00
CA GLY A 55 -2.50 -1.94 1.19
C GLY A 55 -3.42 -1.72 2.38
N GLU A 56 -3.76 -2.77 3.12
CA GLU A 56 -4.62 -2.71 4.29
C GLU A 56 -3.90 -3.25 5.54
N ALA A 57 -4.15 -2.59 6.68
CA ALA A 57 -3.92 -3.16 8.00
C ALA A 57 -5.15 -2.92 8.88
N GLN A 58 -5.39 -3.87 9.77
CA GLN A 58 -6.50 -3.85 10.71
C GLN A 58 -6.00 -4.12 12.12
N MET A 59 -6.57 -3.40 13.09
CA MET A 59 -6.32 -3.59 14.52
C MET A 59 -7.66 -3.70 15.24
N LEU A 60 -7.85 -4.76 16.02
CA LEU A 60 -8.98 -4.87 16.94
C LEU A 60 -8.77 -3.89 18.11
N ILE A 61 -9.71 -2.96 18.30
CA ILE A 61 -9.66 -1.93 19.35
C ILE A 61 -10.80 -2.06 20.37
N GLY A 62 -11.80 -2.90 20.10
CA GLY A 62 -12.99 -3.02 20.95
C GLY A 62 -12.75 -3.52 22.38
N VAL A 63 -11.64 -4.23 22.61
CA VAL A 63 -11.22 -4.69 23.95
C VAL A 63 -10.29 -3.69 24.66
N GLY A 64 -10.09 -2.51 24.06
CA GLY A 64 -9.12 -1.52 24.49
C GLY A 64 -7.75 -1.72 23.84
N VAL A 65 -7.08 -0.60 23.58
CA VAL A 65 -5.69 -0.57 23.07
C VAL A 65 -4.92 0.49 23.85
N SER A 66 -3.65 0.23 24.18
CA SER A 66 -2.82 1.28 24.76
C SER A 66 -2.52 2.35 23.71
N LEU A 67 -2.54 3.62 24.12
CA LEU A 67 -2.25 4.74 23.21
C LEU A 67 -0.88 4.60 22.54
N GLU A 68 0.12 4.16 23.29
CA GLU A 68 1.48 3.93 22.78
C GLU A 68 1.50 2.83 21.71
N HIS A 69 0.84 1.69 21.95
CA HIS A 69 0.76 0.60 20.97
C HIS A 69 -0.01 1.03 19.72
N PHE A 70 -1.09 1.78 19.88
CA PHE A 70 -1.87 2.33 18.77
C PHE A 70 -1.04 3.25 17.89
N VAL A 71 -0.34 4.22 18.48
CA VAL A 71 0.53 5.17 17.75
C VAL A 71 1.69 4.44 17.10
N SER A 72 2.39 3.57 17.84
CA SER A 72 3.53 2.80 17.32
C SER A 72 3.12 1.91 16.15
N SER A 73 1.98 1.23 16.24
CA SER A 73 1.46 0.39 15.16
C SER A 73 1.07 1.20 13.92
N THR A 74 0.45 2.37 14.12
CA THR A 74 0.08 3.26 13.01
C THR A 74 1.32 3.77 12.28
N VAL A 75 2.34 4.25 13.00
CA VAL A 75 3.62 4.70 12.40
C VAL A 75 4.33 3.56 11.69
N SER A 76 4.36 2.38 12.30
CA SER A 76 4.99 1.19 11.71
C SER A 76 4.30 0.82 10.40
N TRP A 77 2.96 0.82 10.38
CA TRP A 77 2.18 0.57 9.18
C TRP A 77 2.49 1.58 8.05
N VAL A 78 2.50 2.90 8.34
CA VAL A 78 2.83 3.92 7.32
C VAL A 78 4.19 3.64 6.69
N ARG A 79 5.19 3.28 7.51
CA ARG A 79 6.54 2.97 7.02
C ARG A 79 6.55 1.73 6.12
N ALA A 80 5.84 0.66 6.50
CA ALA A 80 5.77 -0.53 5.66
C ALA A 80 4.97 -0.32 4.37
N SER A 81 3.97 0.56 4.35
CA SER A 81 3.30 0.93 3.10
C SER A 81 4.26 1.65 2.14
N ILE A 82 5.12 2.54 2.66
CA ILE A 82 6.17 3.19 1.86
C ILE A 82 7.22 2.17 1.40
N GLU A 83 7.61 1.23 2.27
CA GLU A 83 8.55 0.17 1.92
C GLU A 83 8.00 -0.76 0.83
N PHE A 84 6.72 -1.14 0.93
CA PHE A 84 6.03 -1.90 -0.10
C PHE A 84 6.04 -1.18 -1.44
N ASP A 85 5.73 0.12 -1.46
CA ASP A 85 5.69 0.89 -2.71
C ASP A 85 7.06 0.91 -3.42
N LYS A 86 8.14 1.15 -2.65
CA LYS A 86 9.51 1.07 -3.17
C LYS A 86 9.85 -0.32 -3.70
N TRP A 87 9.55 -1.35 -2.90
CA TRP A 87 9.80 -2.73 -3.27
C TRP A 87 9.02 -3.14 -4.54
N LEU A 88 7.76 -2.72 -4.66
CA LEU A 88 6.91 -2.98 -5.82
C LEU A 88 7.53 -2.39 -7.09
N VAL A 89 8.01 -1.16 -7.03
CA VAL A 89 8.64 -0.50 -8.18
C VAL A 89 9.89 -1.26 -8.64
N GLU A 90 10.73 -1.69 -7.69
CA GLU A 90 11.90 -2.54 -7.98
C GLU A 90 11.50 -3.89 -8.60
N GLN A 91 10.46 -4.56 -8.09
CA GLN A 91 10.01 -5.85 -8.66
C GLN A 91 9.42 -5.72 -10.06
N LEU A 92 8.81 -4.58 -10.37
CA LEU A 92 8.22 -4.34 -11.68
C LEU A 92 9.24 -3.85 -12.72
N GLY A 93 10.44 -3.44 -12.30
CA GLY A 93 11.44 -2.84 -13.17
C GLY A 93 11.03 -1.43 -13.62
N LEU A 94 10.35 -0.68 -12.74
CA LEU A 94 9.80 0.64 -12.99
C LEU A 94 10.65 1.75 -12.33
N GLU A 95 11.94 1.51 -12.11
CA GLU A 95 12.82 2.38 -11.33
C GLU A 95 12.88 3.82 -11.88
N ALA A 96 12.69 4.01 -13.19
CA ALA A 96 12.64 5.32 -13.83
C ALA A 96 11.45 6.20 -13.37
N ASP A 97 10.38 5.59 -12.86
CA ASP A 97 9.19 6.32 -12.42
C ASP A 97 9.29 6.82 -10.97
N ILE A 98 10.36 6.47 -10.23
CA ILE A 98 10.64 7.01 -8.89
C ILE A 98 11.20 8.44 -8.98
N GLU A 99 12.04 8.71 -9.99
CA GLU A 99 12.72 10.01 -10.15
C GLU A 99 11.81 11.11 -10.72
N SER A 100 10.65 10.72 -11.28
CA SER A 100 9.72 11.65 -11.92
C SER A 100 8.74 12.34 -10.95
N GLY A 101 8.73 11.93 -9.68
CA GLY A 101 7.81 12.43 -8.64
C GLY A 101 8.37 13.55 -7.74
N ASP A 102 9.63 13.94 -7.90
CA ASP A 102 10.19 15.13 -7.27
C ASP A 102 9.98 16.32 -8.22
N ASP A 103 8.91 17.09 -7.97
CA ASP A 103 8.63 18.39 -8.59
C ASP A 103 9.91 19.26 -8.62
N LYS A 104 10.49 19.43 -9.81
CA LYS A 104 11.29 20.63 -10.06
C LYS A 104 10.29 21.79 -10.14
N PRO A 105 10.42 22.84 -9.31
CA PRO A 105 9.66 24.05 -9.54
C PRO A 105 10.07 24.60 -10.90
N ASP A 106 9.08 24.79 -11.78
CA ASP A 106 9.22 25.58 -13.00
C ASP A 106 9.59 27.01 -12.60
N ASP A 107 10.89 27.31 -12.57
CA ASP A 107 11.38 28.68 -12.66
C ASP A 107 11.30 29.09 -14.15
N GLU A 108 10.21 29.78 -14.48
CA GLU A 108 9.99 30.44 -15.78
C GLU A 108 11.13 31.42 -16.13
N ALA A 109 11.50 31.42 -17.41
CA ALA A 109 12.50 32.28 -18.05
C ALA A 109 12.00 33.69 -18.37
#